data_AF-A0A518VCM1-F1
#
_entry.id   AF-A0A518VCM1-F1
#
_cell.length_a   1.000
_cell.length_b   1.000
_cell.length_c   1.000
_cell.angle_alpha   90.00
_cell.angle_beta   90.00
_cell.angle_gamma   90.00
#
_symmetry.space_group_name_H-M   'P 1'
#
loop_
_entity.id
_entity.type
_entity.pdbx_description
1 polymer ?
#
loop_
_entity_poly.entity_id
_entity_poly.type
_entity_poly.pdbx_seq_one_letter_code
_entity_poly.pdbx_strand_id
1 'polypeptide(L)'
;MEKMINVARYRNTPYVVNYQFNNGNEKTYQWTGSTKAKVDIKSVPQQLVDYLLMSSQTFRDGELVIVNDSDEAKEALENITDKENYESNTRTRQEIVTLLKMNPTKLKTELKKVTSDSEKRFILDVAKEEKIDSAATRKVLADWSEIPQDILFEDEEKE
;
A
#
# COMPACT_ATOMS: atom_id res chain seq x y z
N MET A 1 21.18 -22.33 -2.48
CA MET A 1 20.10 -21.72 -3.29
C MET A 1 19.83 -20.35 -2.72
N GLU A 2 19.67 -19.35 -3.58
CA GLU A 2 19.25 -18.03 -3.13
C GLU A 2 17.77 -18.12 -2.71
N LYS A 3 17.48 -17.74 -1.46
CA LYS A 3 16.12 -17.74 -0.93
C LYS A 3 15.33 -16.62 -1.60
N MET A 4 14.09 -16.92 -2.00
CA MET A 4 13.23 -15.99 -2.73
C MET A 4 11.99 -15.70 -1.90
N ILE A 5 11.58 -14.44 -1.85
CA ILE A 5 10.42 -13.96 -1.11
C ILE A 5 9.47 -13.28 -2.09
N ASN A 6 8.17 -13.58 -1.98
CA ASN A 6 7.16 -12.91 -2.78
C ASN A 6 6.81 -11.55 -2.16
N VAL A 7 6.94 -10.51 -2.98
CA VAL A 7 6.69 -9.12 -2.59
C VAL A 7 5.67 -8.51 -3.53
N ALA A 8 4.60 -7.98 -2.95
CA ALA A 8 3.45 -7.41 -3.63
C ALA A 8 3.44 -5.88 -3.58
N ARG A 9 2.87 -5.27 -4.61
CA ARG A 9 2.54 -3.84 -4.66
C ARG A 9 1.03 -3.66 -4.72
N TYR A 10 0.42 -3.21 -3.62
CA TYR A 10 -1.03 -2.98 -3.55
C TYR A 10 -1.47 -1.61 -4.05
N ARG A 11 -0.61 -0.59 -4.07
CA ARG A 11 -1.00 0.73 -4.60
C ARG A 11 -1.14 0.72 -6.11
N ASN A 12 -1.94 1.66 -6.62
CA ASN A 12 -2.11 1.89 -8.05
C ASN A 12 -0.85 2.45 -8.75
N THR A 13 0.12 2.99 -8.00
CA THR A 13 1.33 3.60 -8.56
C THR A 13 2.49 2.62 -8.66
N PRO A 14 3.34 2.77 -9.69
CA PRO A 14 4.53 1.93 -9.84
C PRO A 14 5.53 2.19 -8.71
N TYR A 15 6.36 1.19 -8.43
CA TYR A 15 7.44 1.26 -7.46
C TYR A 15 8.70 0.64 -8.06
N VAL A 16 9.84 1.33 -7.96
CA VAL A 16 11.10 0.93 -8.59
C VAL A 16 12.20 0.90 -7.55
N VAL A 17 12.96 -0.20 -7.53
CA VAL A 17 14.14 -0.37 -6.68
C VAL A 17 15.33 -0.70 -7.57
N ASN A 18 16.39 0.11 -7.47
CA ASN A 18 17.68 -0.20 -8.06
C ASN A 18 18.54 -0.82 -6.97
N TYR A 19 18.93 -2.08 -7.16
CA TYR A 19 19.72 -2.83 -6.18
C TYR A 19 21.08 -3.18 -6.76
N GLN A 20 22.13 -2.76 -6.05
CA GLN A 20 23.49 -3.12 -6.36
C GLN A 20 23.90 -4.33 -5.52
N PHE A 21 24.19 -5.43 -6.20
CA PHE A 21 24.70 -6.64 -5.58
C PHE A 21 26.18 -6.48 -5.21
N ASN A 22 26.62 -7.21 -4.18
CA ASN A 22 28.01 -7.19 -3.70
C ASN A 22 29.04 -7.65 -4.76
N ASN A 23 28.62 -8.32 -5.82
CA ASN A 23 29.47 -8.70 -6.96
C ASN A 23 29.65 -7.58 -7.99
N GLY A 24 29.14 -6.38 -7.72
CA GLY A 24 29.21 -5.22 -8.61
C GLY A 24 28.11 -5.16 -9.67
N ASN A 25 27.24 -6.18 -9.76
CA ASN A 25 26.10 -6.15 -10.67
C ASN A 25 24.98 -5.26 -10.12
N GLU A 26 24.32 -4.52 -11.00
CA GLU A 26 23.12 -3.77 -10.67
C GLU A 26 21.90 -4.44 -11.31
N LYS A 27 20.79 -4.47 -10.58
CA LYS A 27 19.51 -4.93 -11.11
C LYS A 27 18.38 -4.05 -10.63
N THR A 28 17.53 -3.67 -11.58
CA THR A 28 16.29 -2.94 -11.31
C THR A 28 15.14 -3.91 -11.11
N TYR A 29 14.40 -3.71 -10.03
CA TYR A 29 13.12 -4.35 -9.75
C TYR A 29 12.02 -3.31 -9.85
N GLN A 30 11.06 -3.54 -10.73
CA GLN A 30 9.95 -2.63 -10.95
C GLN A 30 8.63 -3.35 -10.76
N TRP A 31 7.78 -2.80 -9.89
CA TRP A 31 6.37 -3.12 -9.77
C TRP A 31 5.55 -2.09 -10.52
N THR A 32 4.56 -2.52 -11.30
CA THR A 32 3.74 -1.62 -12.11
C THR A 32 2.65 -0.91 -11.31
N GLY A 33 2.38 -1.37 -10.08
CA GLY A 33 1.18 -1.00 -9.33
C GLY A 33 0.05 -2.01 -9.52
N SER A 34 -0.94 -1.96 -8.64
CA SER A 34 -2.16 -2.75 -8.71
C SER A 34 -3.21 -2.07 -9.58
N THR A 35 -4.13 -2.88 -10.08
CA THR A 35 -5.36 -2.42 -10.73
C THR A 35 -6.54 -3.06 -10.02
N LYS A 36 -7.78 -2.69 -10.37
CA LYS A 36 -8.99 -3.37 -9.87
C LYS A 36 -8.94 -4.90 -10.03
N ALA A 37 -8.27 -5.42 -11.06
CA ALA A 37 -8.27 -6.83 -11.40
C ALA A 37 -7.05 -7.61 -10.88
N LYS A 38 -5.91 -6.93 -10.65
CA LYS A 38 -4.64 -7.63 -10.40
C LYS A 38 -3.71 -6.83 -9.49
N VAL A 39 -3.10 -7.56 -8.56
CA VAL A 39 -1.94 -7.11 -7.79
C VAL A 39 -0.66 -7.56 -8.49
N ASP A 40 0.33 -6.67 -8.58
CA ASP A 40 1.66 -7.04 -9.06
C ASP A 40 2.46 -7.69 -7.92
N ILE A 41 2.84 -8.96 -8.10
CA ILE A 41 3.58 -9.77 -7.14
C ILE A 41 4.83 -10.28 -7.84
N LYS A 42 5.99 -10.09 -7.19
CA LYS A 42 7.28 -10.52 -7.74
C LYS A 42 8.04 -11.33 -6.70
N SER A 43 8.60 -12.44 -7.16
CA SER A 43 9.56 -13.21 -6.39
C SER A 43 10.92 -12.54 -6.49
N VAL A 44 11.45 -12.08 -5.36
CA VAL A 44 12.73 -11.37 -5.27
C VAL A 44 13.67 -12.06 -4.30
N PRO A 45 15.00 -11.92 -4.46
CA PRO A 45 15.95 -12.48 -3.50
C PRO A 45 15.73 -11.93 -2.10
N GLN A 46 15.91 -12.77 -1.07
CA GLN A 46 15.86 -12.35 0.33
C GLN A 46 16.82 -11.18 0.61
N GLN A 47 17.99 -11.15 -0.02
CA GLN A 47 18.97 -10.07 0.12
C GLN A 47 18.40 -8.69 -0.26
N LEU A 48 17.48 -8.63 -1.24
CA LEU A 48 16.79 -7.39 -1.60
C LEU A 48 15.83 -6.96 -0.49
N VAL A 49 15.10 -7.91 0.09
CA VAL A 49 14.15 -7.65 1.19
C VAL A 49 14.91 -7.14 2.42
N ASP A 50 15.99 -7.81 2.79
CA ASP A 50 16.86 -7.41 3.90
C ASP A 50 17.43 -6.00 3.68
N TYR A 51 17.93 -5.74 2.46
CA TYR A 51 18.39 -4.40 2.09
C TYR A 51 17.29 -3.34 2.25
N LEU A 52 16.08 -3.61 1.76
CA LEU A 52 14.95 -2.68 1.88
C LEU A 52 14.52 -2.47 3.33
N LEU A 53 14.53 -3.52 4.16
CA LEU A 53 14.27 -3.43 5.60
C LEU A 53 15.30 -2.55 6.33
N MET A 54 16.57 -2.64 5.92
CA MET A 54 17.67 -1.90 6.57
C MET A 54 17.84 -0.46 6.06
N SER A 55 17.61 -0.22 4.77
CA SER A 55 17.99 1.03 4.09
C SER A 55 16.83 1.99 3.85
N SER A 56 15.59 1.55 4.04
CA SER A 56 14.41 2.31 3.62
C SER A 56 13.21 2.11 4.53
N GLN A 57 12.18 2.93 4.33
CA GLN A 57 10.89 2.83 5.03
C GLN A 57 9.85 2.07 4.18
N THR A 58 10.29 1.42 3.10
CA THR A 58 9.46 0.79 2.06
C THR A 58 8.36 -0.10 2.62
N PHE A 59 8.69 -1.03 3.51
CA PHE A 59 7.69 -1.91 4.09
C PHE A 59 6.81 -1.15 5.08
N ARG A 60 7.41 -0.40 6.02
CA ARG A 60 6.68 0.37 7.04
C ARG A 60 5.61 1.30 6.46
N ASP A 61 5.93 1.96 5.35
CA ASP A 61 5.03 2.91 4.70
C ASP A 61 4.03 2.21 3.75
N GLY A 62 4.08 0.88 3.68
CA GLY A 62 3.23 0.04 2.85
C GLY A 62 3.51 0.15 1.35
N GLU A 63 4.73 0.59 0.99
CA GLU A 63 5.09 0.70 -0.42
C GLU A 63 5.22 -0.68 -1.07
N LEU A 64 5.77 -1.64 -0.35
CA LEU A 64 5.75 -3.04 -0.73
C LEU A 64 5.23 -3.88 0.44
N VAL A 65 4.64 -5.02 0.12
CA VAL A 65 4.05 -5.93 1.10
C VAL A 65 4.70 -7.30 0.95
N ILE A 66 5.22 -7.85 2.04
CA ILE A 66 5.75 -9.21 2.05
C ILE A 66 4.56 -10.17 2.10
N VAL A 67 4.48 -11.07 1.12
CA VAL A 67 3.44 -12.10 1.07
C VAL A 67 3.82 -13.22 2.03
N ASN A 68 3.01 -13.44 3.06
CA ASN A 68 3.26 -14.47 4.07
C ASN A 68 2.94 -15.89 3.55
N ASP A 69 3.80 -16.41 2.66
CA ASP A 69 3.62 -17.70 1.97
C ASP A 69 4.79 -18.68 2.17
N SER A 70 5.82 -18.29 2.91
CA SER A 70 7.05 -19.04 3.14
C SER A 70 7.61 -18.73 4.54
N ASP A 71 8.50 -19.60 5.05
CA ASP A 71 9.13 -19.36 6.35
C ASP A 71 10.09 -18.17 6.31
N GLU A 72 10.75 -17.96 5.17
CA GLU A 72 11.55 -16.76 4.89
C GLU A 72 10.72 -15.47 4.94
N ALA A 73 9.51 -15.49 4.38
CA ALA A 73 8.61 -14.34 4.44
C ALA A 73 8.18 -14.03 5.88
N LYS A 74 7.92 -15.05 6.71
CA LYS A 74 7.58 -14.87 8.12
C LYS A 74 8.73 -14.24 8.90
N GLU A 75 9.95 -14.75 8.70
CA GLU A 75 11.16 -14.19 9.32
C GLU A 75 11.35 -12.73 8.91
N ALA A 76 11.18 -12.40 7.62
CA ALA A 76 11.28 -11.03 7.13
C ALA A 76 10.20 -10.11 7.72
N LEU A 77 8.97 -10.58 7.87
CA LEU A 77 7.88 -9.85 8.54
C LEU A 77 8.19 -9.62 10.03
N GLU A 78 8.84 -10.58 10.70
CA GLU A 78 9.25 -10.44 12.08
C GLU A 78 10.30 -9.35 12.30
N ASN A 79 11.16 -9.15 11.29
CA ASN A 79 12.23 -8.16 11.29
C ASN A 79 11.77 -6.72 10.97
N ILE A 80 10.50 -6.52 10.64
CA ILE A 80 9.94 -5.16 10.48
C ILE A 80 9.92 -4.48 11.85
N THR A 81 10.71 -3.41 11.99
CA THR A 81 10.88 -2.68 13.25
C THR A 81 9.58 -2.04 13.75
N ASP A 82 8.73 -1.60 12.83
CA ASP A 82 7.49 -0.87 13.14
C ASP A 82 6.28 -1.57 12.49
N LYS A 83 5.88 -2.67 13.12
CA LYS A 83 4.78 -3.52 12.63
C LYS A 83 3.43 -2.81 12.66
N GLU A 84 3.21 -1.92 13.63
CA GLU A 84 1.95 -1.20 13.75
C GLU A 84 1.73 -0.27 12.55
N ASN A 85 2.75 0.48 12.13
CA ASN A 85 2.67 1.29 10.92
C ASN A 85 2.60 0.43 9.66
N TYR A 86 3.35 -0.69 9.60
CA TYR A 86 3.25 -1.64 8.49
C TYR A 86 1.81 -2.11 8.28
N GLU A 87 1.17 -2.65 9.33
CA GLU A 87 -0.22 -3.14 9.26
C GLU A 87 -1.20 -2.00 8.93
N SER A 88 -0.97 -0.81 9.49
CA SER A 88 -1.81 0.36 9.25
C SER A 88 -1.65 0.95 7.85
N ASN A 89 -0.63 0.55 7.09
CA ASN A 89 -0.37 1.03 5.74
C ASN A 89 -0.41 -0.08 4.70
N THR A 90 -0.76 -1.33 4.99
CA THR A 90 -0.68 -2.43 3.99
C THR A 90 -2.03 -2.99 3.57
N ARG A 91 -3.09 -2.19 3.67
CA ARG A 91 -4.43 -2.66 3.30
C ARG A 91 -4.51 -3.00 1.82
N THR A 92 -5.08 -4.16 1.56
CA THR A 92 -5.56 -4.55 0.24
C THR A 92 -6.74 -3.68 -0.19
N ARG A 93 -7.02 -3.67 -1.50
CA ARG A 93 -8.21 -2.99 -2.03
C ARG A 93 -9.49 -3.50 -1.38
N GLN A 94 -9.64 -4.82 -1.17
CA GLN A 94 -10.84 -5.41 -0.56
C GLN A 94 -11.02 -4.95 0.89
N GLU A 95 -9.93 -4.84 1.65
CA GLU A 95 -9.97 -4.30 3.01
C GLU A 95 -10.35 -2.82 3.00
N ILE A 96 -9.86 -2.04 2.04
CA ILE A 96 -10.27 -0.64 1.87
C ILE A 96 -11.75 -0.52 1.52
N VAL A 97 -12.27 -1.32 0.58
CA VAL A 97 -13.71 -1.37 0.26
C VAL A 97 -14.53 -1.67 1.51
N THR A 98 -14.06 -2.59 2.35
CA THR A 98 -14.72 -2.96 3.60
C THR A 98 -14.65 -1.82 4.63
N LEU A 99 -13.50 -1.18 4.76
CA LEU A 99 -13.26 0.00 5.59
C LEU A 99 -14.23 1.14 5.22
N LEU A 100 -14.37 1.43 3.93
CA LEU A 100 -15.21 2.51 3.39
C LEU A 100 -16.72 2.28 3.64
N LYS A 101 -17.13 1.04 3.87
CA LYS A 101 -18.52 0.64 4.22
C LYS A 101 -18.81 0.68 5.72
N MET A 102 -17.80 0.92 6.56
CA MET A 102 -18.00 1.07 8.00
C MET A 102 -18.81 2.33 8.33
N ASN A 103 -19.37 2.38 9.54
CA ASN A 103 -20.01 3.61 10.00
C ASN A 103 -19.00 4.77 10.11
N PRO A 104 -19.43 6.03 9.94
CA PRO A 104 -18.54 7.20 9.90
C PRO A 104 -17.62 7.35 11.12
N THR A 105 -18.09 7.01 12.33
CA THR A 105 -17.29 7.12 13.56
C THR A 105 -16.15 6.11 13.56
N LYS A 106 -16.42 4.84 13.23
CA LYS A 106 -15.38 3.80 13.13
C LYS A 106 -14.42 4.10 11.98
N LEU A 107 -14.93 4.56 10.84
CA LEU A 107 -14.10 4.96 9.70
C LEU A 107 -13.09 6.05 10.11
N LYS A 108 -13.54 7.11 10.79
CA LYS A 108 -12.65 8.17 11.31
C LYS A 108 -11.53 7.62 12.20
N THR A 109 -11.83 6.65 13.06
CA THR A 109 -10.84 6.04 13.94
C THR A 109 -9.80 5.23 13.16
N GLU A 110 -10.23 4.43 12.19
CA GLU A 110 -9.32 3.63 11.37
C GLU A 110 -8.45 4.49 10.45
N LEU A 111 -9.01 5.54 9.84
CA LEU A 111 -8.26 6.46 8.98
C LEU A 111 -7.17 7.23 9.74
N LYS A 112 -7.33 7.47 11.05
CA LYS A 112 -6.29 8.09 11.88
C LYS A 112 -5.05 7.23 12.10
N LYS A 113 -5.15 5.91 11.89
CA LYS A 113 -4.01 4.99 12.00
C LYS A 113 -3.11 5.03 10.76
N VAL A 114 -3.63 5.50 9.64
CA VAL A 114 -2.87 5.61 8.40
C VAL A 114 -1.82 6.71 8.54
N THR A 115 -0.55 6.32 8.46
CA THR A 115 0.58 7.23 8.62
C THR A 115 1.24 7.58 7.29
N SER A 116 1.15 6.69 6.29
CA SER A 116 1.73 6.89 4.98
C SER A 116 0.82 7.68 4.03
N ASP A 117 1.35 8.72 3.39
CA ASP A 117 0.61 9.48 2.39
C ASP A 117 0.26 8.65 1.14
N SER A 118 1.02 7.59 0.84
CA SER A 118 0.69 6.69 -0.28
C SER A 118 -0.52 5.82 0.03
N GLU A 119 -0.65 5.32 1.27
CA GLU A 119 -1.86 4.64 1.76
C GLU A 119 -3.04 5.60 1.72
N LYS A 120 -2.87 6.87 2.16
CA LYS A 120 -3.94 7.87 2.09
C LYS A 120 -4.45 8.05 0.67
N ARG A 121 -3.55 8.31 -0.28
CA ARG A 121 -3.90 8.47 -1.69
C ARG A 121 -4.60 7.23 -2.24
N PHE A 122 -4.10 6.04 -1.92
CA PHE A 122 -4.71 4.79 -2.38
C PHE A 122 -6.12 4.57 -1.83
N ILE A 123 -6.37 4.89 -0.56
CA ILE A 123 -7.71 4.84 0.02
C ILE A 123 -8.67 5.78 -0.73
N LEU A 124 -8.21 7.00 -1.05
CA LEU A 124 -9.00 7.97 -1.80
C LEU A 124 -9.26 7.50 -3.23
N ASP A 125 -8.25 6.97 -3.93
CA ASP A 125 -8.40 6.43 -5.28
C ASP A 125 -9.44 5.30 -5.30
N VAL A 126 -9.34 4.34 -4.37
CA VAL A 126 -10.32 3.27 -4.23
C VAL A 126 -11.72 3.83 -3.93
N ALA A 127 -11.83 4.85 -3.07
CA ALA A 127 -13.11 5.47 -2.76
C ALA A 127 -13.77 6.14 -3.98
N LYS A 128 -12.99 6.82 -4.84
CA LYS A 128 -13.47 7.39 -6.10
C LYS A 128 -13.91 6.28 -7.07
N GLU A 129 -13.06 5.28 -7.24
CA GLU A 129 -13.27 4.18 -8.17
C GLU A 129 -14.49 3.30 -7.82
N GLU A 130 -14.80 3.15 -6.54
CA GLU A 130 -15.95 2.38 -6.04
C GLU A 130 -17.24 3.21 -6.02
N LYS A 131 -17.18 4.51 -6.36
CA LYS A 131 -18.33 5.42 -6.40
C LYS A 131 -19.14 5.40 -5.11
N ILE A 132 -18.51 5.70 -3.97
CA ILE A 132 -19.20 5.70 -2.67
C ILE A 132 -20.38 6.66 -2.71
N ASP A 133 -21.61 6.17 -2.50
CA ASP A 133 -22.83 7.01 -2.52
C ASP A 133 -23.13 7.70 -1.17
N SER A 134 -22.50 7.25 -0.09
CA SER A 134 -22.75 7.78 1.27
C SER A 134 -22.16 9.18 1.43
N ALA A 135 -23.02 10.20 1.49
CA ALA A 135 -22.63 11.58 1.79
C ALA A 135 -21.85 11.71 3.11
N ALA A 136 -22.20 10.92 4.12
CA ALA A 136 -21.49 10.90 5.40
C ALA A 136 -20.06 10.38 5.25
N THR A 137 -19.85 9.33 4.45
CA THR A 137 -18.52 8.76 4.16
C THR A 137 -17.69 9.74 3.32
N ARG A 138 -18.29 10.37 2.30
CA ARG A 138 -17.61 11.40 1.49
C ARG A 138 -17.11 12.56 2.36
N LYS A 139 -17.93 13.04 3.29
CA LYS A 139 -17.54 14.08 4.24
C LYS A 139 -16.39 13.65 5.14
N VAL A 140 -16.42 12.42 5.67
CA VAL A 140 -15.32 11.88 6.48
C VAL A 140 -14.00 11.88 5.71
N LEU A 141 -14.03 11.45 4.45
CA LEU A 141 -12.84 11.38 3.61
C LEU A 141 -12.32 12.77 3.21
N ALA A 142 -13.23 13.71 2.92
CA ALA A 142 -12.89 15.11 2.64
C ALA A 142 -12.23 15.76 3.87
N ASP A 143 -12.87 15.65 5.04
CA ASP A 143 -12.33 16.17 6.31
C ASP A 143 -10.95 15.57 6.64
N TRP A 144 -10.75 14.27 6.36
CA TRP A 144 -9.51 13.56 6.68
C TRP A 144 -8.38 13.83 5.68
N SER A 145 -8.70 14.02 4.40
CA SER A 145 -7.72 14.33 3.36
C SER A 145 -7.41 15.83 3.26
N GLU A 146 -8.17 16.66 3.96
CA GLU A 146 -8.13 18.13 3.86
C GLU A 146 -8.42 18.64 2.43
N ILE A 147 -9.08 17.81 1.61
CA ILE A 147 -9.52 18.14 0.26
C ILE A 147 -11.04 18.39 0.29
N PRO A 148 -11.52 19.52 -0.27
CA PRO A 148 -12.95 19.79 -0.39
C PRO A 148 -13.71 18.63 -1.07
N GLN A 149 -14.91 18.32 -0.56
CA GLN A 149 -15.68 17.15 -1.01
C GLN A 149 -16.05 17.21 -2.50
N ASP A 150 -16.36 18.42 -2.97
CA ASP A 150 -16.62 18.75 -4.38
C ASP A 150 -15.40 18.47 -5.26
N ILE A 151 -14.19 18.84 -4.83
CA ILE A 151 -12.96 18.55 -5.58
C ILE A 151 -12.62 17.04 -5.51
N LEU A 152 -12.84 16.41 -4.37
CA LEU A 152 -12.46 15.02 -4.16
C LEU A 152 -13.33 14.05 -4.97
N PHE A 153 -14.63 14.34 -5.09
CA PHE A 153 -15.63 13.50 -5.78
C PHE A 153 -16.29 14.22 -6.95
N GLU A 154 -15.66 15.25 -7.51
CA GLU A 154 -16.04 15.77 -8.82
C GLU A 154 -15.95 14.58 -9.78
N ASP A 155 -17.09 14.18 -10.34
CA ASP A 155 -17.09 13.27 -11.46
C ASP A 155 -16.21 13.93 -12.53
N GLU A 156 -15.20 13.22 -13.03
CA GLU A 156 -14.45 13.65 -14.21
C GLU A 156 -15.40 13.64 -15.42
N GLU A 157 -16.38 14.54 -15.46
CA GLU A 157 -17.02 14.99 -16.69
C GLU A 157 -16.05 15.96 -17.38
N LYS A 158 -15.10 15.38 -18.14
CA LYS A 158 -14.25 15.97 -19.20
C LYS A 158 -13.24 14.86 -19.58
N GLU A 159 -13.24 14.23 -20.75
CA GLU A 159 -13.70 14.55 -22.11
C GLU A 159 -14.26 13.29 -22.82
#